data_AF-A0A4U0XVE0-F1
#
_entry.id   AF-A0A4U0XVE0-F1
#
_cell.length_a   1.000
_cell.length_b   1.000
_cell.length_c   1.000
_cell.angle_alpha   90.00
_cell.angle_beta   90.00
_cell.angle_gamma   90.00
#
_symmetry.space_group_name_H-M   'P 1'
#
loop_
_entity.id
_entity.type
_entity.pdbx_description
1 polymer ?
#
loop_
_entity_poly.entity_id
_entity_poly.type
_entity_poly.pdbx_seq_one_letter_code
_entity_poly.pdbx_strand_id
1 'polypeptide(L)'
;MERGTMADRVNIPKRNVRPLSEGTDPVQAAGIINPALSSWMAFKTRTKDLPAHFTVLIVGATSASGRVAISLARALGAKRVIGAGRNKSTMETLGLDDTVVIADKSEETDWSALGDVDVILDYVYGPVTAHLLTSLKSRRATQHVHVGALSGQDLLLPGAVLRSKNLTIRGSGPGAWAMHEMAQSIDELLALVKGIPEQPIKLAKLEDIEARNFRFISILGFSSTAMSTWEIVLSSTIFGLLNGGLAGIVWGFFMVWMGYCSVFASLAEMASICHRQGAYERGPVSLGFRGLIVLNNPDYIFQRWHGTLLVIAIVAFAVLFNTVFAKHLPVIEGLVLILHLLGFFGVLIPLWVLSPRNTAGVVFTRFDNLGGWPTQGVSFMVGLLTSVYGLLGADSAVHMSEEIRDASIVLPRATMWSIVVNGAFGWVMVITFAFIAGNPLDIVDSQTGYPFIDAFHNATGSKVGTSVMVGIMIVNTTSSVISTLATVKPGWNIPLNAVLVTFCCTALLSLINIGSTAAFNAVSSMGTNALLTTYIISIGCVVVRRLRSLPLPARRWSLGRAGLFVNLIALAFLLWIWVFLFFPQTTPVTLSTMNWNILINGGVMILALAYYYLHGKREYTGPVALVKDNT
;
A
#
# COMPACT_ATOMS: atom_id res chain seq x y z
N MET A 1 3.79 -12.50 -24.70
CA MET A 1 3.24 -12.69 -23.34
C MET A 1 2.39 -13.95 -23.32
N GLU A 2 2.66 -14.91 -22.43
CA GLU A 2 2.06 -16.26 -22.53
C GLU A 2 0.78 -16.48 -21.70
N ARG A 3 0.38 -15.57 -20.78
CA ARG A 3 -0.82 -15.73 -19.93
C ARG A 3 -1.43 -14.39 -19.50
N GLY A 4 -2.73 -14.38 -19.21
CA GLY A 4 -3.49 -13.22 -18.72
C GLY A 4 -4.38 -12.56 -19.78
N THR A 5 -5.08 -11.48 -19.41
CA THR A 5 -6.00 -10.74 -20.31
C THR A 5 -5.28 -10.02 -21.47
N MET A 6 -3.94 -9.97 -21.45
CA MET A 6 -3.07 -9.35 -22.46
C MET A 6 -2.18 -10.39 -23.16
N ALA A 7 -2.54 -11.68 -23.12
CA ALA A 7 -1.78 -12.73 -23.80
C ALA A 7 -1.95 -12.64 -25.32
N ASP A 8 -0.86 -12.83 -26.06
CA ASP A 8 -0.88 -12.83 -27.54
C ASP A 8 -1.66 -14.02 -28.11
N ARG A 9 -1.77 -15.10 -27.31
CA ARG A 9 -2.54 -16.30 -27.60
C ARG A 9 -3.18 -16.82 -26.32
N VAL A 10 -4.44 -17.23 -26.41
CA VAL A 10 -5.17 -17.86 -25.31
C VAL A 10 -5.87 -19.12 -25.81
N ASN A 11 -5.78 -20.21 -25.04
CA ASN A 11 -6.52 -21.43 -25.34
C ASN A 11 -7.94 -21.29 -24.78
N ILE A 12 -8.95 -21.37 -25.65
CA ILE A 12 -10.37 -21.21 -25.28
C ILE A 12 -11.14 -22.46 -25.71
N PRO A 13 -11.96 -23.07 -24.83
CA PRO A 13 -12.85 -24.16 -25.23
C PRO A 13 -13.74 -23.75 -26.41
N LYS A 14 -13.83 -24.57 -27.46
CA LYS A 14 -14.64 -24.26 -28.67
C LYS A 14 -16.09 -23.86 -28.33
N ARG A 15 -16.68 -24.44 -27.27
CA ARG A 15 -18.02 -24.09 -26.78
C ARG A 15 -18.19 -22.64 -26.30
N ASN A 16 -17.09 -21.94 -26.01
CA ASN A 16 -17.08 -20.54 -25.58
C ASN A 16 -16.74 -19.58 -26.73
N VAL A 17 -16.58 -20.10 -27.94
CA VAL A 17 -16.34 -19.29 -29.15
C VAL A 17 -17.67 -19.11 -29.87
N ARG A 18 -17.91 -17.90 -30.39
CA ARG A 18 -19.06 -17.55 -31.22
C ARG A 18 -18.59 -16.82 -32.48
N PRO A 19 -19.17 -17.09 -33.65
CA PRO A 19 -18.86 -16.34 -34.86
C PRO A 19 -19.44 -14.92 -34.75
N LEU A 20 -18.69 -13.92 -35.23
CA LEU A 20 -19.22 -12.59 -35.46
C LEU A 20 -19.94 -12.56 -36.82
N SER A 21 -21.01 -11.77 -36.92
CA SER A 21 -21.71 -11.55 -38.18
C SER A 21 -20.77 -10.98 -39.24
N GLU A 22 -20.92 -11.43 -40.48
CA GLU A 22 -20.06 -10.99 -41.60
C GLU A 22 -20.11 -9.46 -41.78
N GLY A 23 -18.92 -8.85 -41.88
CA GLY A 23 -18.72 -7.40 -41.96
C GLY A 23 -18.76 -6.66 -40.62
N THR A 24 -18.84 -7.35 -39.48
CA THR A 24 -18.69 -6.72 -38.16
C THR A 24 -17.22 -6.39 -37.90
N ASP A 25 -16.90 -5.15 -37.53
CA ASP A 25 -15.55 -4.79 -37.09
C ASP A 25 -15.24 -5.50 -35.74
N PRO A 26 -14.23 -6.40 -35.69
CA PRO A 26 -13.88 -7.12 -34.49
C PRO A 26 -13.40 -6.20 -33.35
N VAL A 27 -12.81 -5.04 -33.66
CA VAL A 27 -12.33 -4.08 -32.65
C VAL A 27 -13.50 -3.41 -31.97
N GLN A 28 -14.46 -2.91 -32.74
CA GLN A 28 -15.71 -2.35 -32.21
C GLN A 28 -16.48 -3.39 -31.41
N ALA A 29 -16.66 -4.61 -31.95
CA ALA A 29 -17.33 -5.70 -31.24
C ALA A 29 -16.67 -5.99 -29.88
N ALA A 30 -15.33 -6.10 -29.84
CA ALA A 30 -14.60 -6.35 -28.60
C ALA A 30 -14.77 -5.22 -27.56
N GLY A 31 -14.76 -3.95 -28.01
CA GLY A 31 -14.89 -2.80 -27.11
C GLY A 31 -16.30 -2.59 -26.56
N ILE A 32 -17.34 -3.01 -27.29
CA ILE A 32 -18.72 -2.74 -26.91
C ILE A 32 -19.47 -3.94 -26.33
N ILE A 33 -18.94 -5.16 -26.42
CA ILE A 33 -19.69 -6.36 -26.02
C ILE A 33 -20.09 -6.33 -24.54
N ASN A 34 -19.23 -5.87 -23.63
CA ASN A 34 -19.55 -5.73 -22.21
C ASN A 34 -20.62 -4.65 -21.97
N PRO A 35 -20.45 -3.42 -22.47
CA PRO A 35 -21.50 -2.40 -22.47
C PRO A 35 -22.84 -2.90 -23.02
N ALA A 36 -22.81 -3.63 -24.14
CA ALA A 36 -24.00 -4.17 -24.81
C ALA A 36 -24.69 -5.26 -23.99
N LEU A 37 -23.90 -6.16 -23.40
CA LEU A 37 -24.43 -7.24 -22.55
C LEU A 37 -25.12 -6.68 -21.30
N SER A 38 -24.61 -5.57 -20.74
CA SER A 38 -25.21 -4.94 -19.56
C SER A 38 -26.65 -4.47 -19.81
N SER A 39 -26.90 -3.80 -20.94
CA SER A 39 -28.24 -3.34 -21.35
C SER A 39 -29.09 -4.49 -21.88
N TRP A 40 -28.52 -5.39 -22.67
CA TRP A 40 -29.24 -6.53 -23.24
C TRP A 40 -29.83 -7.43 -22.16
N MET A 41 -29.03 -7.81 -21.17
CA MET A 41 -29.51 -8.62 -20.05
C MET A 41 -30.55 -7.87 -19.21
N ALA A 42 -30.37 -6.57 -19.02
CA ALA A 42 -31.36 -5.74 -18.32
C ALA A 42 -32.72 -5.76 -19.03
N PHE A 43 -32.77 -5.56 -20.34
CA PHE A 43 -34.01 -5.65 -21.10
C PHE A 43 -34.58 -7.08 -21.09
N LYS A 44 -33.81 -8.07 -21.56
CA LYS A 44 -34.34 -9.41 -21.81
C LYS A 44 -34.73 -10.18 -20.54
N THR A 45 -34.02 -9.97 -19.43
CA THR A 45 -34.24 -10.77 -18.21
C THR A 45 -34.87 -9.99 -17.06
N ARG A 46 -34.77 -8.65 -17.07
CA ARG A 46 -35.22 -7.81 -15.94
C ARG A 46 -36.42 -6.96 -16.26
N THR A 47 -36.82 -6.82 -17.53
CA THR A 47 -38.12 -6.25 -17.90
C THR A 47 -39.12 -7.36 -18.26
N LYS A 48 -40.42 -7.07 -18.11
CA LYS A 48 -41.53 -7.97 -18.48
C LYS A 48 -42.66 -7.20 -19.13
N ASP A 49 -43.42 -7.85 -20.00
CA ASP A 49 -44.68 -7.33 -20.54
C ASP A 49 -44.57 -5.92 -21.14
N LEU A 50 -43.46 -5.65 -21.84
CA LEU A 50 -43.24 -4.35 -22.49
C LEU A 50 -44.24 -4.15 -23.64
N PRO A 51 -44.90 -2.98 -23.74
CA PRO A 51 -45.70 -2.65 -24.90
C PRO A 51 -44.88 -2.67 -26.20
N ALA A 52 -45.51 -2.99 -27.33
CA ALA A 52 -44.84 -3.03 -28.64
C ALA A 52 -44.15 -1.70 -29.04
N HIS A 53 -44.55 -0.59 -28.44
CA HIS A 53 -44.00 0.75 -28.65
C HIS A 53 -43.72 1.43 -27.31
N PHE A 54 -42.87 0.81 -26.50
CA PHE A 54 -42.54 1.30 -25.17
C PHE A 54 -41.64 2.55 -25.22
N THR A 55 -41.70 3.31 -24.13
CA THR A 55 -40.80 4.44 -23.83
C THR A 55 -39.74 4.00 -22.82
N VAL A 56 -38.48 4.31 -23.09
CA VAL A 56 -37.37 4.07 -22.15
C VAL A 56 -36.63 5.35 -21.80
N LEU A 57 -36.30 5.51 -20.51
CA LEU A 57 -35.35 6.48 -20.01
C LEU A 57 -34.02 5.78 -19.71
N ILE A 58 -32.91 6.28 -20.28
CA ILE A 58 -31.56 5.79 -20.02
C ILE A 58 -30.82 6.82 -19.16
N VAL A 59 -30.63 6.51 -17.88
CA VAL A 59 -29.91 7.37 -16.93
C VAL A 59 -28.42 7.05 -17.00
N GLY A 60 -27.62 8.01 -17.43
CA GLY A 60 -26.21 7.80 -17.80
C GLY A 60 -26.01 7.57 -19.30
N ALA A 61 -26.82 8.22 -20.16
CA ALA A 61 -26.83 8.02 -21.61
C ALA A 61 -25.48 8.30 -22.30
N THR A 62 -24.63 9.15 -21.72
CA THR A 62 -23.29 9.46 -22.25
C THR A 62 -22.20 8.47 -21.84
N SER A 63 -22.53 7.44 -21.03
CA SER A 63 -21.60 6.35 -20.71
C SER A 63 -21.46 5.38 -21.88
N ALA A 64 -20.44 4.51 -21.86
CA ALA A 64 -20.28 3.47 -22.89
C ALA A 64 -21.50 2.55 -22.96
N SER A 65 -21.99 2.08 -21.81
CA SER A 65 -23.20 1.24 -21.74
C SER A 65 -24.47 2.00 -22.13
N GLY A 66 -24.58 3.28 -21.73
CA GLY A 66 -25.73 4.13 -22.07
C GLY A 66 -25.86 4.37 -23.58
N ARG A 67 -24.75 4.69 -24.27
CA ARG A 67 -24.76 4.88 -25.73
C ARG A 67 -25.20 3.63 -26.46
N VAL A 68 -24.68 2.47 -26.06
CA VAL A 68 -25.05 1.19 -26.66
C VAL A 68 -26.52 0.83 -26.35
N ALA A 69 -27.00 1.14 -25.14
CA ALA A 69 -28.37 0.87 -24.73
C ALA A 69 -29.41 1.57 -25.60
N ILE A 70 -29.09 2.73 -26.19
CA ILE A 70 -29.98 3.45 -27.11
C ILE A 70 -30.30 2.57 -28.32
N SER A 71 -29.27 2.05 -29.00
CA SER A 71 -29.43 1.21 -30.18
C SER A 71 -30.16 -0.10 -29.86
N LEU A 72 -29.83 -0.72 -28.72
CA LEU A 72 -30.48 -1.96 -28.29
C LEU A 72 -31.95 -1.75 -27.92
N ALA A 73 -32.29 -0.63 -27.28
CA ALA A 73 -33.68 -0.28 -27.00
C ALA A 73 -34.50 -0.13 -28.29
N ARG A 74 -33.94 0.54 -29.31
CA ARG A 74 -34.58 0.66 -30.63
C ARG A 74 -34.77 -0.69 -31.30
N ALA A 75 -33.74 -1.55 -31.28
CA ALA A 75 -33.82 -2.90 -31.82
C ALA A 75 -34.90 -3.75 -31.14
N LEU A 76 -35.20 -3.48 -29.86
CA LEU A 76 -36.26 -4.13 -29.09
C LEU A 76 -37.65 -3.51 -29.27
N GLY A 77 -37.79 -2.44 -30.08
CA GLY A 77 -39.08 -1.81 -30.38
C GLY A 77 -39.39 -0.52 -29.59
N ALA A 78 -38.41 0.07 -28.90
CA ALA A 78 -38.62 1.35 -28.20
C ALA A 78 -38.97 2.46 -29.21
N LYS A 79 -40.18 3.02 -29.09
CA LYS A 79 -40.63 4.14 -29.94
C LYS A 79 -40.10 5.47 -29.43
N ARG A 80 -39.92 5.62 -28.12
CA ARG A 80 -39.37 6.82 -27.50
C ARG A 80 -38.18 6.47 -26.60
N VAL A 81 -37.00 7.05 -26.86
CA VAL A 81 -35.77 6.87 -26.08
C VAL A 81 -35.32 8.21 -25.54
N ILE A 82 -35.41 8.35 -24.23
CA ILE A 82 -35.04 9.55 -23.47
C ILE A 82 -33.68 9.30 -22.83
N GLY A 83 -32.73 10.23 -23.00
CA GLY A 83 -31.41 10.12 -22.37
C GLY A 83 -31.21 11.14 -21.26
N ALA A 84 -30.69 10.69 -20.12
CA ALA A 84 -30.27 11.60 -19.04
C ALA A 84 -28.75 11.53 -18.82
N GLY A 85 -28.11 12.70 -18.72
CA GLY A 85 -26.66 12.83 -18.61
C GLY A 85 -26.22 14.25 -18.28
N ARG A 86 -24.98 14.44 -17.85
CA ARG A 86 -24.44 15.77 -17.50
C ARG A 86 -24.05 16.59 -18.72
N ASN A 87 -23.52 15.94 -19.76
CA ASN A 87 -23.01 16.64 -20.94
C ASN A 87 -24.11 16.74 -22.02
N LYS A 88 -24.76 17.90 -22.08
CA LYS A 88 -25.80 18.21 -23.07
C LYS A 88 -25.31 18.05 -24.52
N SER A 89 -24.16 18.66 -24.84
CA SER A 89 -23.59 18.62 -26.19
C SER A 89 -23.33 17.18 -26.68
N THR A 90 -22.89 16.29 -25.79
CA THR A 90 -22.74 14.88 -26.15
C THR A 90 -24.09 14.22 -26.41
N MET A 91 -25.10 14.45 -25.58
CA MET A 91 -26.43 13.82 -25.74
C MET A 91 -27.12 14.21 -27.04
N GLU A 92 -26.94 15.45 -27.52
CA GLU A 92 -27.48 15.92 -28.80
C GLU A 92 -26.97 15.11 -30.01
N THR A 93 -25.81 14.45 -29.87
CA THR A 93 -25.22 13.61 -30.93
C THR A 93 -25.69 12.15 -30.90
N LEU A 94 -26.48 11.73 -29.90
CA LEU A 94 -26.79 10.31 -29.65
C LEU A 94 -28.08 9.79 -30.28
N GLY A 95 -28.81 10.62 -31.05
CA GLY A 95 -30.07 10.22 -31.69
C GLY A 95 -31.19 9.89 -30.68
N LEU A 96 -31.21 10.61 -29.56
CA LEU A 96 -32.27 10.55 -28.55
C LEU A 96 -33.49 11.36 -29.00
N ASP A 97 -34.70 10.95 -28.62
CA ASP A 97 -35.91 11.76 -28.90
C ASP A 97 -36.01 12.94 -27.94
N ASP A 98 -35.58 12.73 -26.69
CA ASP A 98 -35.60 13.73 -25.63
C ASP A 98 -34.37 13.59 -24.74
N THR A 99 -33.99 14.70 -24.10
CA THR A 99 -32.82 14.74 -23.21
C THR A 99 -33.15 15.41 -21.89
N VAL A 100 -32.61 14.87 -20.80
CA VAL A 100 -32.62 15.50 -19.47
C VAL A 100 -31.19 15.76 -19.02
N VAL A 101 -30.87 17.03 -18.72
CA VAL A 101 -29.54 17.40 -18.22
C VAL A 101 -29.51 17.19 -16.71
N ILE A 102 -28.64 16.28 -16.26
CA ILE A 102 -28.42 16.01 -14.84
C ILE A 102 -27.55 17.15 -14.27
N ALA A 103 -28.07 17.87 -13.28
CA ALA A 103 -27.38 18.96 -12.62
C ALA A 103 -26.26 18.46 -11.68
N ASP A 104 -25.36 19.36 -11.27
CA ASP A 104 -24.27 19.03 -10.34
C ASP A 104 -24.79 18.58 -8.97
N LYS A 105 -25.88 19.22 -8.50
CA LYS A 105 -26.67 18.73 -7.38
C LYS A 105 -27.89 17.99 -7.92
N SER A 106 -28.08 16.75 -7.48
CA SER A 106 -29.14 15.86 -7.96
C SER A 106 -30.54 16.46 -7.84
N GLU A 107 -30.81 17.19 -6.75
CA GLU A 107 -32.10 17.81 -6.43
C GLU A 107 -32.47 18.95 -7.40
N GLU A 108 -31.48 19.55 -8.06
CA GLU A 108 -31.66 20.63 -9.03
C GLU A 108 -31.96 20.10 -10.44
N THR A 109 -31.93 18.77 -10.65
CA THR A 109 -32.25 18.18 -11.95
C THR A 109 -33.75 18.29 -12.25
N ASP A 110 -34.09 18.87 -13.39
CA ASP A 110 -35.49 19.03 -13.83
C ASP A 110 -36.01 17.78 -14.56
N TRP A 111 -36.89 17.03 -13.90
CA TRP A 111 -37.58 15.86 -14.46
C TRP A 111 -39.00 16.16 -14.95
N SER A 112 -39.43 17.43 -14.96
CA SER A 112 -40.82 17.81 -15.21
C SER A 112 -41.33 17.43 -16.61
N ALA A 113 -40.44 17.43 -17.61
CA ALA A 113 -40.76 17.13 -19.01
C ALA A 113 -40.74 15.62 -19.35
N LEU A 114 -40.44 14.74 -18.38
CA LEU A 114 -40.22 13.31 -18.65
C LEU A 114 -41.48 12.59 -19.16
N GLY A 115 -42.65 12.92 -18.60
CA GLY A 115 -43.93 12.28 -18.96
C GLY A 115 -44.03 10.80 -18.55
N ASP A 116 -44.81 10.03 -19.29
CA ASP A 116 -44.98 8.59 -19.09
C ASP A 116 -43.76 7.80 -19.61
N VAL A 117 -43.24 6.90 -18.78
CA VAL A 117 -42.09 6.04 -19.08
C VAL A 117 -42.44 4.61 -18.70
N ASP A 118 -42.13 3.64 -19.57
CA ASP A 118 -42.38 2.22 -19.32
C ASP A 118 -41.16 1.55 -18.66
N VAL A 119 -39.94 1.93 -19.07
CA VAL A 119 -38.68 1.39 -18.53
C VAL A 119 -37.71 2.50 -18.17
N ILE A 120 -37.07 2.40 -17.00
CA ILE A 120 -35.93 3.22 -16.63
C ILE A 120 -34.71 2.31 -16.53
N LEU A 121 -33.73 2.50 -17.40
CA LEU A 121 -32.45 1.81 -17.36
C LEU A 121 -31.41 2.71 -16.71
N ASP A 122 -30.94 2.32 -15.52
CA ASP A 122 -30.20 3.22 -14.64
C ASP A 122 -28.76 2.76 -14.39
N TYR A 123 -27.80 3.53 -14.92
CA TYR A 123 -26.36 3.32 -14.72
C TYR A 123 -25.77 4.22 -13.64
N VAL A 124 -26.55 5.18 -13.11
CA VAL A 124 -26.06 6.25 -12.25
C VAL A 124 -26.37 5.96 -10.78
N TYR A 125 -27.61 5.57 -10.49
CA TYR A 125 -28.11 5.29 -9.15
C TYR A 125 -27.94 6.46 -8.16
N GLY A 126 -28.10 6.18 -6.87
CA GLY A 126 -27.84 7.13 -5.79
C GLY A 126 -28.84 8.31 -5.76
N PRO A 127 -28.40 9.50 -5.30
CA PRO A 127 -29.27 10.66 -5.11
C PRO A 127 -30.02 11.12 -6.36
N VAL A 128 -29.42 10.98 -7.55
CA VAL A 128 -30.05 11.31 -8.83
C VAL A 128 -31.30 10.45 -9.05
N THR A 129 -31.19 9.15 -8.76
CA THR A 129 -32.30 8.19 -8.88
C THR A 129 -33.37 8.42 -7.83
N ALA A 130 -32.99 8.78 -6.59
CA ALA A 130 -33.96 9.12 -5.55
C ALA A 130 -34.82 10.31 -5.98
N HIS A 131 -34.18 11.36 -6.51
CA HIS A 131 -34.87 12.54 -7.03
C HIS A 131 -35.74 12.20 -8.24
N LEU A 132 -35.20 11.48 -9.23
CA LEU A 132 -35.95 11.01 -10.40
C LEU A 132 -37.23 10.27 -10.00
N LEU A 133 -37.12 9.25 -9.15
CA LEU A 133 -38.27 8.44 -8.74
C LEU A 133 -39.28 9.27 -7.94
N THR A 134 -38.81 10.22 -7.13
CA THR A 134 -39.69 11.15 -6.39
C THR A 134 -40.46 12.05 -7.36
N SER A 135 -39.78 12.63 -8.34
CA SER A 135 -40.34 13.54 -9.33
C SER A 135 -41.11 12.88 -10.47
N LEU A 136 -41.02 11.55 -10.61
CA LEU A 136 -41.66 10.79 -11.70
C LEU A 136 -43.19 10.94 -11.70
N LYS A 137 -43.76 11.48 -12.79
CA LYS A 137 -45.23 11.65 -12.93
C LYS A 137 -45.89 10.62 -13.85
N SER A 138 -45.19 9.52 -14.15
CA SER A 138 -45.69 8.44 -15.03
C SER A 138 -46.97 7.83 -14.47
N ARG A 139 -48.00 7.74 -15.31
CA ARG A 139 -49.27 7.06 -15.03
C ARG A 139 -49.22 5.58 -15.42
N ARG A 140 -48.18 5.17 -16.14
CA ARG A 140 -47.96 3.78 -16.58
C ARG A 140 -47.19 2.98 -15.54
N ALA A 141 -47.39 1.67 -15.57
CA ALA A 141 -46.55 0.74 -14.81
C ALA A 141 -45.09 0.89 -15.27
N THR A 142 -44.23 1.43 -14.40
CA THR A 142 -42.84 1.75 -14.74
C THR A 142 -41.90 0.69 -14.15
N GLN A 143 -40.99 0.17 -14.97
CA GLN A 143 -39.97 -0.79 -14.54
C GLN A 143 -38.60 -0.11 -14.46
N HIS A 144 -38.11 0.12 -13.24
CA HIS A 144 -36.76 0.60 -12.97
C HIS A 144 -35.79 -0.58 -12.87
N VAL A 145 -34.79 -0.59 -13.74
CA VAL A 145 -33.74 -1.58 -13.78
C VAL A 145 -32.41 -0.91 -13.44
N HIS A 146 -31.91 -1.18 -12.24
CA HIS A 146 -30.61 -0.75 -11.78
C HIS A 146 -29.51 -1.63 -12.39
N VAL A 147 -28.60 -1.02 -13.15
CA VAL A 147 -27.48 -1.69 -13.82
C VAL A 147 -26.13 -1.26 -13.24
N GLY A 148 -25.99 0.02 -12.86
CA GLY A 148 -24.74 0.58 -12.37
C GLY A 148 -24.94 1.68 -11.33
N ALA A 149 -23.88 1.96 -10.58
CA ALA A 149 -23.89 2.82 -9.40
C ALA A 149 -22.87 3.98 -9.50
N LEU A 150 -22.81 4.66 -10.66
CA LEU A 150 -21.79 5.69 -10.92
C LEU A 150 -21.83 6.89 -9.95
N SER A 151 -22.98 7.20 -9.35
CA SER A 151 -23.17 8.33 -8.42
C SER A 151 -23.25 7.93 -6.96
N GLY A 152 -23.19 6.63 -6.63
CA GLY A 152 -23.28 6.13 -5.26
C GLY A 152 -23.87 4.72 -5.21
N GLN A 153 -23.47 3.95 -4.18
CA GLN A 153 -23.89 2.57 -3.97
C GLN A 153 -25.24 2.47 -3.23
N ASP A 154 -25.62 3.52 -2.49
CA ASP A 154 -26.80 3.54 -1.64
C ASP A 154 -27.89 4.45 -2.20
N LEU A 155 -29.16 4.07 -1.95
CA LEU A 155 -30.33 4.84 -2.32
C LEU A 155 -31.24 5.04 -1.11
N LEU A 156 -31.31 6.27 -0.60
CA LEU A 156 -32.32 6.66 0.38
C LEU A 156 -33.61 7.04 -0.35
N LEU A 157 -34.56 6.10 -0.44
CA LEU A 157 -35.83 6.31 -1.15
C LEU A 157 -36.98 6.58 -0.16
N PRO A 158 -37.69 7.72 -0.26
CA PRO A 158 -38.84 7.98 0.60
C PRO A 158 -39.94 6.94 0.38
N GLY A 159 -40.45 6.32 1.45
CA GLY A 159 -41.50 5.30 1.35
C GLY A 159 -42.80 5.78 0.71
N ALA A 160 -43.05 7.09 0.65
CA ALA A 160 -44.16 7.68 -0.09
C ALA A 160 -44.09 7.38 -1.59
N VAL A 161 -42.88 7.28 -2.19
CA VAL A 161 -42.69 6.95 -3.60
C VAL A 161 -43.23 5.55 -3.90
N LEU A 162 -42.90 4.57 -3.05
CA LEU A 162 -43.35 3.18 -3.22
C LEU A 162 -44.85 3.02 -3.04
N ARG A 163 -45.48 3.84 -2.19
CA ARG A 163 -46.94 3.81 -1.94
C ARG A 163 -47.75 4.55 -3.00
N SER A 164 -47.16 5.53 -3.69
CA SER A 164 -47.90 6.45 -4.58
C SER A 164 -47.70 6.17 -6.07
N LYS A 165 -46.79 5.26 -6.45
CA LYS A 165 -46.43 5.01 -7.85
C LYS A 165 -46.50 3.52 -8.18
N ASN A 166 -46.93 3.20 -9.39
CA ASN A 166 -46.91 1.84 -9.92
C ASN A 166 -45.50 1.51 -10.45
N LEU A 167 -44.59 1.18 -9.53
CA LEU A 167 -43.17 1.02 -9.81
C LEU A 167 -42.68 -0.40 -9.48
N THR A 168 -41.97 -1.01 -10.41
CA THR A 168 -41.17 -2.23 -10.17
C THR A 168 -39.69 -1.86 -10.16
N ILE A 169 -38.95 -2.22 -9.10
CA ILE A 169 -37.50 -1.97 -9.00
C ILE A 169 -36.76 -3.31 -9.04
N ARG A 170 -35.79 -3.45 -9.93
CA ARG A 170 -34.96 -4.67 -10.07
C ARG A 170 -33.50 -4.32 -10.31
N GLY A 171 -32.59 -5.12 -9.76
CA GLY A 171 -31.18 -5.10 -10.15
C GLY A 171 -30.91 -5.93 -11.41
N SER A 172 -29.86 -5.57 -12.15
CA SER A 172 -29.32 -6.31 -13.29
C SER A 172 -27.80 -6.45 -13.15
N GLY A 173 -27.35 -7.67 -12.88
CA GLY A 173 -25.95 -8.03 -12.74
C GLY A 173 -25.78 -9.53 -12.46
N PRO A 174 -24.54 -10.06 -12.51
CA PRO A 174 -24.27 -11.46 -12.22
C PRO A 174 -24.84 -11.87 -10.85
N GLY A 175 -25.78 -12.82 -10.83
CA GLY A 175 -26.54 -13.23 -9.64
C GLY A 175 -28.03 -12.85 -9.67
N ALA A 176 -28.40 -11.80 -10.40
CA ALA A 176 -29.80 -11.44 -10.66
C ALA A 176 -30.42 -12.21 -11.84
N TRP A 177 -29.57 -12.77 -12.69
CA TRP A 177 -29.85 -13.71 -13.78
C TRP A 177 -28.80 -14.83 -13.75
N ALA A 178 -29.14 -16.00 -14.29
CA ALA A 178 -28.28 -17.16 -14.35
C ALA A 178 -27.36 -17.13 -15.60
N MET A 179 -26.18 -17.74 -15.50
CA MET A 179 -25.20 -17.75 -16.60
C MET A 179 -25.71 -18.46 -17.87
N HIS A 180 -26.63 -19.41 -17.73
CA HIS A 180 -27.23 -20.06 -18.90
C HIS A 180 -28.18 -19.11 -19.66
N GLU A 181 -28.87 -18.20 -18.96
CA GLU A 181 -29.71 -17.17 -19.60
C GLU A 181 -28.86 -16.18 -20.40
N MET A 182 -27.67 -15.82 -19.88
CA MET A 182 -26.69 -15.04 -20.64
C MET A 182 -26.17 -15.81 -21.86
N ALA A 183 -25.80 -17.08 -21.68
CA ALA A 183 -25.27 -17.90 -22.77
C ALA A 183 -26.28 -18.10 -23.91
N GLN A 184 -27.58 -18.15 -23.60
CA GLN A 184 -28.66 -18.24 -24.58
C GLN A 184 -28.93 -16.92 -25.31
N SER A 185 -28.69 -15.77 -24.66
CA SER A 185 -28.98 -14.45 -25.23
C SER A 185 -27.81 -13.85 -26.01
N ILE A 186 -26.61 -14.44 -25.92
CA ILE A 186 -25.40 -13.89 -26.52
C ILE A 186 -25.45 -13.90 -28.06
N ASP A 187 -26.06 -14.92 -28.65
CA ASP A 187 -26.14 -15.05 -30.11
C ASP A 187 -27.08 -13.99 -30.71
N GLU A 188 -28.21 -13.71 -30.03
CA GLU A 188 -29.11 -12.61 -30.38
C GLU A 188 -28.41 -11.25 -30.27
N LEU A 189 -27.63 -11.04 -29.19
CA LEU A 189 -26.89 -9.80 -29.00
C LEU A 189 -25.83 -9.60 -30.09
N LEU A 190 -25.05 -10.64 -30.40
CA LEU A 190 -24.00 -10.58 -31.42
C LEU A 190 -24.56 -10.27 -32.81
N ALA A 191 -25.78 -10.73 -33.12
CA ALA A 191 -26.46 -10.37 -34.36
C ALA A 191 -26.76 -8.87 -34.44
N LEU A 192 -27.05 -8.23 -33.30
CA LEU A 192 -27.37 -6.79 -33.22
C LEU A 192 -26.14 -5.89 -33.14
N VAL A 193 -24.96 -6.43 -32.77
CA VAL A 193 -23.71 -5.65 -32.64
C VAL A 193 -23.39 -4.88 -33.92
N LYS A 194 -23.66 -5.46 -35.09
CA LYS A 194 -23.44 -4.82 -36.40
C LYS A 194 -24.28 -3.54 -36.60
N GLY A 195 -25.46 -3.47 -35.99
CA GLY A 195 -26.37 -2.33 -36.10
C GLY A 195 -26.08 -1.21 -35.09
N ILE A 196 -25.12 -1.39 -34.18
CA ILE A 196 -24.74 -0.37 -33.21
C ILE A 196 -23.79 0.63 -33.89
N PRO A 197 -24.09 1.95 -33.86
CA PRO A 197 -23.18 2.97 -34.37
C PRO A 197 -21.81 2.89 -33.72
N GLU A 198 -20.78 3.24 -34.50
CA GLU A 198 -19.40 3.19 -34.06
C GLU A 198 -19.20 3.94 -32.74
N GLN A 199 -18.62 3.27 -31.75
CA GLN A 199 -18.37 3.88 -30.45
C GLN A 199 -16.96 4.47 -30.41
N PRO A 200 -16.76 5.59 -29.67
CA PRO A 200 -15.45 6.18 -29.50
C PRO A 200 -14.59 5.27 -28.60
N ILE A 201 -13.93 4.29 -29.22
CA ILE A 201 -12.98 3.40 -28.57
C ILE A 201 -11.59 4.03 -28.68
N LYS A 202 -10.98 4.31 -27.53
CA LYS A 202 -9.60 4.78 -27.49
C LYS A 202 -8.68 3.56 -27.63
N LEU A 203 -8.07 3.42 -28.80
CA LEU A 203 -6.94 2.52 -28.98
C LEU A 203 -5.74 3.11 -28.23
N ALA A 204 -5.15 2.32 -27.35
CA ALA A 204 -3.89 2.62 -26.70
C ALA A 204 -2.93 1.49 -26.99
N LYS A 205 -1.65 1.82 -27.22
CA LYS A 205 -0.68 0.76 -27.38
C LYS A 205 -0.49 0.06 -26.04
N LEU A 206 -0.27 -1.25 -26.09
CA LEU A 206 -0.02 -2.04 -24.89
C LEU A 206 1.16 -1.47 -24.10
N GLU A 207 2.21 -0.96 -24.78
CA GLU A 207 3.36 -0.29 -24.17
C GLU A 207 3.00 0.95 -23.35
N ASP A 208 1.97 1.71 -23.75
CA ASP A 208 1.53 2.92 -23.07
C ASP A 208 0.71 2.61 -21.81
N ILE A 209 0.02 1.46 -21.80
CA ILE A 209 -0.69 0.93 -20.62
C ILE A 209 0.29 0.21 -19.68
N GLU A 210 1.34 -0.39 -20.25
CA GLU A 210 2.46 -1.02 -19.54
C GLU A 210 3.50 -0.04 -19.01
N ALA A 211 3.32 1.26 -19.22
CA ALA A 211 4.12 2.32 -18.60
C ALA A 211 3.88 2.40 -17.08
N ARG A 212 4.02 1.27 -16.40
CA ARG A 212 4.30 1.18 -14.98
C ARG A 212 5.67 1.80 -14.77
N ASN A 213 5.74 2.79 -13.88
CA ASN A 213 6.90 3.68 -13.75
C ASN A 213 8.18 2.94 -13.29
N PHE A 214 8.05 1.80 -12.61
CA PHE A 214 9.19 1.18 -11.94
C PHE A 214 9.60 -0.19 -12.51
N ARG A 215 10.90 -0.32 -12.78
CA ARG A 215 11.59 -1.55 -13.19
C ARG A 215 12.44 -2.10 -12.04
N PHE A 216 13.03 -3.28 -12.23
CA PHE A 216 13.83 -3.96 -11.20
C PHE A 216 14.88 -3.08 -10.51
N ILE A 217 15.73 -2.37 -11.27
CA ILE A 217 16.77 -1.52 -10.68
C ILE A 217 16.17 -0.37 -9.87
N SER A 218 15.09 0.25 -10.36
CA SER A 218 14.40 1.33 -9.64
C SER A 218 13.79 0.83 -8.32
N ILE A 219 13.19 -0.37 -8.32
CA ILE A 219 12.61 -0.97 -7.12
C ILE A 219 13.68 -1.46 -6.14
N LEU A 220 14.77 -2.05 -6.63
CA LEU A 220 15.91 -2.40 -5.79
C LEU A 220 16.50 -1.15 -5.14
N GLY A 221 16.62 -0.07 -5.91
CA GLY A 221 17.07 1.23 -5.42
C GLY A 221 16.16 1.77 -4.33
N PHE A 222 14.86 1.86 -4.61
CA PHE A 222 13.83 2.29 -3.68
C PHE A 222 13.83 1.46 -2.39
N SER A 223 13.83 0.13 -2.48
CA SER A 223 13.86 -0.71 -1.28
C SER A 223 15.16 -0.58 -0.50
N SER A 224 16.29 -0.34 -1.17
CA SER A 224 17.57 -0.12 -0.50
C SER A 224 17.63 1.22 0.22
N THR A 225 17.22 2.30 -0.44
CA THR A 225 17.15 3.63 0.17
C THR A 225 16.14 3.64 1.30
N ALA A 226 14.95 3.05 1.07
CA ALA A 226 13.93 2.90 2.10
C ALA A 226 14.42 2.07 3.28
N MET A 227 15.35 1.12 3.12
CA MET A 227 15.98 0.42 4.24
C MET A 227 16.91 1.34 5.04
N SER A 228 17.77 2.15 4.39
CA SER A 228 18.77 3.02 5.04
C SER A 228 19.57 2.29 6.13
N THR A 229 20.01 1.07 5.82
CA THR A 229 20.50 0.12 6.83
C THR A 229 21.76 0.61 7.55
N TRP A 230 22.74 1.12 6.80
CA TRP A 230 24.02 1.53 7.41
C TRP A 230 23.88 2.85 8.19
N GLU A 231 22.91 3.69 7.84
CA GLU A 231 22.59 4.90 8.57
C GLU A 231 21.87 4.60 9.90
N ILE A 232 20.86 3.72 9.84
CA ILE A 232 20.05 3.35 11.01
C ILE A 232 20.85 2.52 12.00
N VAL A 233 21.69 1.60 11.52
CA VAL A 233 22.51 0.77 12.43
C VAL A 233 23.46 1.64 13.25
N LEU A 234 24.09 2.65 12.63
CA LEU A 234 24.94 3.62 13.33
C LEU A 234 24.16 4.43 14.37
N SER A 235 22.98 4.91 13.98
CA SER A 235 22.10 5.72 14.84
C SER A 235 21.52 4.94 16.03
N SER A 236 21.51 3.62 15.96
CA SER A 236 20.96 2.72 16.99
C SER A 236 22.04 1.89 17.71
N THR A 237 23.33 2.18 17.50
CA THR A 237 24.47 1.44 18.09
C THR A 237 24.46 1.41 19.60
N ILE A 238 23.84 2.40 20.26
CA ILE A 238 23.73 2.46 21.72
C ILE A 238 23.16 1.17 22.33
N PHE A 239 22.15 0.55 21.69
CA PHE A 239 21.53 -0.66 22.24
C PHE A 239 22.51 -1.83 22.27
N GLY A 240 23.22 -2.08 21.17
CA GLY A 240 24.18 -3.17 21.08
C GLY A 240 25.49 -2.89 21.82
N LEU A 241 25.95 -1.64 21.88
CA LEU A 241 27.11 -1.27 22.70
C LEU A 241 26.84 -1.49 24.19
N LEU A 242 25.67 -1.06 24.66
CA LEU A 242 25.25 -1.22 26.05
C LEU A 242 25.09 -2.72 26.42
N ASN A 243 24.59 -3.52 25.47
CA ASN A 243 24.16 -4.88 25.70
C ASN A 243 24.80 -5.86 24.69
N GLY A 244 26.11 -5.98 24.72
CA GLY A 244 26.86 -6.83 23.78
C GLY A 244 28.26 -6.32 23.44
N GLY A 245 28.54 -5.04 23.64
CA GLY A 245 29.84 -4.45 23.35
C GLY A 245 30.19 -4.47 21.85
N LEU A 246 31.48 -4.33 21.54
CA LEU A 246 31.97 -4.29 20.15
C LEU A 246 31.75 -5.61 19.41
N ALA A 247 32.01 -6.75 20.07
CA ALA A 247 31.76 -8.05 19.47
C ALA A 247 30.27 -8.32 19.29
N GLY A 248 29.45 -7.85 20.24
CA GLY A 248 28.00 -7.99 20.20
C GLY A 248 27.36 -7.30 19.00
N ILE A 249 27.76 -6.07 18.69
CA ILE A 249 27.22 -5.39 17.50
C ILE A 249 27.63 -6.11 16.21
N VAL A 250 28.86 -6.60 16.10
CA VAL A 250 29.36 -7.28 14.89
C VAL A 250 28.66 -8.61 14.65
N TRP A 251 28.68 -9.50 15.65
CA TRP A 251 28.10 -10.84 15.53
C TRP A 251 26.58 -10.83 15.60
N GLY A 252 26.02 -9.93 16.43
CA GLY A 252 24.58 -9.72 16.51
C GLY A 252 24.02 -9.25 15.17
N PHE A 253 24.71 -8.33 14.47
CA PHE A 253 24.30 -7.92 13.13
C PHE A 253 24.32 -9.08 12.13
N PHE A 254 25.41 -9.85 12.07
CA PHE A 254 25.50 -10.98 11.16
C PHE A 254 24.40 -12.02 11.41
N MET A 255 24.14 -12.35 12.68
CA MET A 255 23.11 -13.31 13.07
C MET A 255 21.71 -12.84 12.67
N VAL A 256 21.38 -11.58 12.96
CA VAL A 256 20.09 -10.97 12.62
C VAL A 256 19.92 -10.86 11.11
N TRP A 257 20.98 -10.55 10.37
CA TRP A 257 20.98 -10.53 8.90
C TRP A 257 20.63 -11.89 8.29
N MET A 258 21.28 -12.96 8.74
CA MET A 258 20.97 -14.32 8.25
C MET A 258 19.53 -14.74 8.60
N GLY A 259 19.05 -14.37 9.79
CA GLY A 259 17.65 -14.55 10.17
C GLY A 259 16.68 -13.85 9.22
N TYR A 260 16.91 -12.56 8.96
CA TYR A 260 16.07 -11.76 8.05
C TYR A 260 16.11 -12.27 6.60
N CYS A 261 17.20 -12.85 6.12
CA CYS A 261 17.23 -13.51 4.81
C CYS A 261 16.13 -14.58 4.68
N SER A 262 15.88 -15.36 5.74
CA SER A 262 14.80 -16.37 5.75
C SER A 262 13.40 -15.74 5.82
N VAL A 263 13.25 -14.65 6.58
CA VAL A 263 12.01 -13.88 6.70
C VAL A 263 11.64 -13.28 5.35
N PHE A 264 12.55 -12.54 4.73
CA PHE A 264 12.31 -11.89 3.46
C PHE A 264 12.20 -12.87 2.29
N ALA A 265 12.84 -14.05 2.36
CA ALA A 265 12.56 -15.13 1.41
C ALA A 265 11.11 -15.64 1.53
N SER A 266 10.59 -15.75 2.75
CA SER A 266 9.19 -16.13 2.99
C SER A 266 8.22 -15.06 2.49
N LEU A 267 8.51 -13.78 2.77
CA LEU A 267 7.69 -12.65 2.32
C LEU A 267 7.76 -12.46 0.80
N ALA A 268 8.91 -12.68 0.17
CA ALA A 268 9.10 -12.63 -1.28
C ALA A 268 8.20 -13.66 -2.00
N GLU A 269 8.04 -14.87 -1.44
CA GLU A 269 7.10 -15.86 -1.97
C GLU A 269 5.65 -15.39 -1.86
N MET A 270 5.28 -14.75 -0.76
CA MET A 270 3.94 -14.18 -0.56
C MET A 270 3.66 -12.98 -1.46
N ALA A 271 4.66 -12.12 -1.67
CA ALA A 271 4.59 -10.98 -2.57
C ALA A 271 4.34 -11.40 -4.03
N SER A 272 4.78 -12.61 -4.41
CA SER A 272 4.45 -13.21 -5.71
C SER A 272 3.01 -13.74 -5.81
N ILE A 273 2.28 -13.86 -4.69
CA ILE A 273 0.91 -14.41 -4.62
C ILE A 273 -0.15 -13.29 -4.68
N CYS A 274 0.03 -12.19 -3.94
CA CYS A 274 -0.95 -11.11 -3.85
C CYS A 274 -0.27 -9.74 -3.70
N HIS A 275 -0.73 -8.77 -4.49
CA HIS A 275 -0.10 -7.47 -4.72
C HIS A 275 -0.91 -6.36 -4.03
N ARG A 276 -0.96 -6.31 -2.69
CA ARG A 276 -1.76 -5.25 -2.03
C ARG A 276 -1.18 -4.71 -0.72
N GLN A 277 -1.45 -3.42 -0.54
CA GLN A 277 -0.97 -2.47 0.47
C GLN A 277 -1.14 -2.88 1.94
N GLY A 278 -0.15 -2.46 2.73
CA GLY A 278 -0.19 -2.34 4.19
C GLY A 278 0.61 -1.09 4.57
N ALA A 279 0.25 -0.40 5.66
CA ALA A 279 0.93 0.84 6.07
C ALA A 279 2.26 0.57 6.77
N TYR A 280 3.25 1.43 6.52
CA TYR A 280 4.60 1.38 7.10
C TYR A 280 4.87 2.70 7.84
N GLU A 281 5.28 2.63 9.11
CA GLU A 281 5.65 3.80 9.91
C GLU A 281 7.06 3.61 10.47
N ARG A 282 7.92 4.64 10.35
CA ARG A 282 9.29 4.66 10.91
C ARG A 282 9.48 5.77 11.94
N GLY A 283 10.21 5.46 13.01
CA GLY A 283 10.70 6.36 14.06
C GLY A 283 11.90 7.23 13.61
N PRO A 284 12.44 8.12 14.48
CA PRO A 284 12.52 9.54 14.14
C PRO A 284 13.87 10.00 13.59
N VAL A 285 13.84 10.51 12.36
CA VAL A 285 14.90 11.29 11.69
C VAL A 285 15.36 12.52 12.51
N SER A 286 14.52 13.02 13.43
CA SER A 286 14.81 14.18 14.28
C SER A 286 15.99 14.00 15.25
N LEU A 287 16.41 12.75 15.45
CA LEU A 287 17.45 12.35 16.39
C LEU A 287 18.87 12.78 15.95
N GLY A 288 19.22 12.67 14.67
CA GLY A 288 20.53 13.08 14.15
C GLY A 288 20.77 14.60 14.20
N PHE A 289 19.72 15.40 14.00
CA PHE A 289 19.79 16.86 14.09
C PHE A 289 20.17 17.34 15.48
N ARG A 290 19.64 16.70 16.53
CA ARG A 290 20.01 16.99 17.92
C ARG A 290 21.52 16.82 18.13
N GLY A 291 22.06 15.69 17.68
CA GLY A 291 23.48 15.38 17.87
C GLY A 291 24.41 16.40 17.21
N LEU A 292 24.06 16.85 16.00
CA LEU A 292 24.81 17.91 15.31
C LEU A 292 24.77 19.27 16.01
N ILE A 293 23.61 19.66 16.54
CA ILE A 293 23.47 20.95 17.23
C ILE A 293 24.33 20.96 18.49
N VAL A 294 24.29 19.89 19.29
CA VAL A 294 25.10 19.77 20.52
C VAL A 294 26.59 19.70 20.19
N LEU A 295 26.99 18.97 19.14
CA LEU A 295 28.39 18.88 18.70
C LEU A 295 28.98 20.26 18.34
N ASN A 296 28.20 21.08 17.62
CA ASN A 296 28.65 22.37 17.13
C ASN A 296 28.42 23.53 18.13
N ASN A 297 27.48 23.38 19.06
CA ASN A 297 27.20 24.36 20.11
C ASN A 297 27.08 23.64 21.48
N PRO A 298 28.21 23.45 22.21
CA PRO A 298 28.24 22.69 23.46
C PRO A 298 27.39 23.29 24.59
N ASP A 299 27.17 24.61 24.57
CA ASP A 299 26.35 25.31 25.57
C ASP A 299 24.85 25.18 25.31
N TYR A 300 24.45 24.55 24.19
CA TYR A 300 23.05 24.37 23.84
C TYR A 300 22.39 23.28 24.69
N ILE A 301 21.48 23.69 25.56
CA ILE A 301 20.67 22.77 26.37
C ILE A 301 19.47 22.28 25.56
N PHE A 302 19.51 21.03 25.12
CA PHE A 302 18.42 20.44 24.38
C PHE A 302 17.18 20.24 25.27
N GLN A 303 16.08 20.90 24.91
CA GLN A 303 14.76 20.73 25.54
C GLN A 303 13.89 19.77 24.73
N ARG A 304 13.00 19.04 25.40
CA ARG A 304 12.14 18.02 24.76
C ARG A 304 11.28 18.57 23.61
N TRP A 305 10.78 19.80 23.77
CA TRP A 305 9.98 20.48 22.75
C TRP A 305 10.76 20.81 21.47
N HIS A 306 12.10 20.99 21.55
CA HIS A 306 12.94 21.13 20.34
C HIS A 306 12.82 19.89 19.45
N GLY A 307 12.88 18.69 20.04
CA GLY A 307 12.75 17.43 19.31
C GLY A 307 11.38 17.25 18.68
N THR A 308 10.32 17.61 19.41
CA THR A 308 8.93 17.58 18.89
C THR A 308 8.76 18.49 17.68
N LEU A 309 9.27 19.73 17.74
CA LEU A 309 9.20 20.65 16.60
C LEU A 309 10.00 20.15 15.38
N LEU A 310 11.16 19.52 15.61
CA LEU A 310 11.94 18.92 14.52
C LEU A 310 11.20 17.76 13.84
N VAL A 311 10.52 16.89 14.60
CA VAL A 311 9.66 15.84 14.02
C VAL A 311 8.58 16.48 13.16
N ILE A 312 7.85 17.46 13.69
CA ILE A 312 6.78 18.15 12.95
C ILE A 312 7.32 18.80 11.68
N ALA A 313 8.48 19.47 11.74
CA ALA A 313 9.10 20.11 10.59
C ALA A 313 9.49 19.10 9.49
N ILE A 314 10.08 17.96 9.86
CA ILE A 314 10.46 16.92 8.90
C ILE A 314 9.23 16.30 8.22
N VAL A 315 8.19 15.98 9.00
CA VAL A 315 6.96 15.40 8.43
C VAL A 315 6.23 16.44 7.58
N ALA A 316 6.16 17.71 8.00
CA ALA A 316 5.59 18.78 7.20
C ALA A 316 6.35 18.97 5.87
N PHE A 317 7.69 18.92 5.91
CA PHE A 317 8.52 18.95 4.71
C PHE A 317 8.23 17.74 3.80
N ALA A 318 8.16 16.53 4.34
CA ALA A 318 7.84 15.33 3.56
C ALA A 318 6.45 15.42 2.90
N VAL A 319 5.44 15.95 3.60
CA VAL A 319 4.10 16.18 3.06
C VAL A 319 4.12 17.23 1.94
N LEU A 320 4.75 18.38 2.18
CA LEU A 320 4.89 19.44 1.17
C LEU A 320 5.60 18.91 -0.06
N PHE A 321 6.71 18.20 0.14
CA PHE A 321 7.53 17.64 -0.92
C PHE A 321 6.74 16.66 -1.76
N ASN A 322 6.07 15.69 -1.13
CA ASN A 322 5.24 14.72 -1.83
C ASN A 322 4.00 15.34 -2.50
N THR A 323 3.50 16.47 -1.99
CA THR A 323 2.38 17.19 -2.63
C THR A 323 2.83 17.92 -3.90
N VAL A 324 3.98 18.59 -3.86
CA VAL A 324 4.44 19.47 -4.94
C VAL A 324 5.28 18.72 -5.99
N PHE A 325 6.15 17.81 -5.53
CA PHE A 325 7.16 17.15 -6.35
C PHE A 325 6.84 15.70 -6.72
N ALA A 326 5.62 15.20 -6.45
CA ALA A 326 5.21 13.83 -6.81
C ALA A 326 5.56 13.44 -8.25
N LYS A 327 5.38 14.34 -9.22
CA LYS A 327 5.70 14.10 -10.64
C LYS A 327 7.20 13.91 -10.93
N HIS A 328 8.08 14.34 -10.02
CA HIS A 328 9.53 14.23 -10.13
C HIS A 328 10.10 13.13 -9.22
N LEU A 329 9.24 12.44 -8.45
CA LEU A 329 9.65 11.42 -7.48
C LEU A 329 10.60 10.37 -8.06
N PRO A 330 10.41 9.84 -9.31
CA PRO A 330 11.34 8.88 -9.88
C PRO A 330 12.78 9.39 -10.04
N VAL A 331 12.95 10.68 -10.39
CA VAL A 331 14.28 11.29 -10.54
C VAL A 331 14.92 11.53 -9.18
N ILE A 332 14.14 12.01 -8.22
CA ILE A 332 14.59 12.25 -6.85
C ILE A 332 15.04 10.94 -6.20
N GLU A 333 14.27 9.86 -6.32
CA GLU A 333 14.64 8.54 -5.83
C GLU A 333 15.97 8.04 -6.44
N GLY A 334 16.18 8.31 -7.74
CA GLY A 334 17.47 8.01 -8.39
C GLY A 334 18.64 8.78 -7.78
N LEU A 335 18.46 10.07 -7.46
CA LEU A 335 19.49 10.88 -6.79
C LEU A 335 19.75 10.43 -5.35
N VAL A 336 18.69 10.10 -4.61
CA VAL A 336 18.78 9.57 -3.24
C VAL A 336 19.54 8.25 -3.24
N LEU A 337 19.30 7.37 -4.22
CA LEU A 337 20.07 6.13 -4.37
C LEU A 337 21.56 6.40 -4.60
N ILE A 338 21.89 7.35 -5.47
CA ILE A 338 23.28 7.76 -5.70
C ILE A 338 23.91 8.26 -4.40
N LEU A 339 23.19 9.10 -3.64
CA LEU A 339 23.66 9.61 -2.36
C LEU A 339 23.81 8.50 -1.30
N HIS A 340 22.92 7.51 -1.27
CA HIS A 340 23.03 6.36 -0.38
C HIS A 340 24.28 5.52 -0.69
N LEU A 341 24.56 5.26 -1.97
CA LEU A 341 25.71 4.47 -2.40
C LEU A 341 27.03 5.23 -2.26
N LEU A 342 27.10 6.48 -2.74
CA LEU A 342 28.32 7.29 -2.66
C LEU A 342 28.56 7.82 -1.25
N GLY A 343 27.50 8.16 -0.54
CA GLY A 343 27.55 8.60 0.86
C GLY A 343 28.09 7.52 1.78
N PHE A 344 27.80 6.24 1.51
CA PHE A 344 28.44 5.11 2.20
C PHE A 344 29.96 5.21 2.14
N PHE A 345 30.54 5.40 0.95
CA PHE A 345 32.00 5.58 0.81
C PHE A 345 32.49 6.92 1.36
N GLY A 346 31.69 7.98 1.23
CA GLY A 346 31.97 9.30 1.80
C GLY A 346 32.08 9.30 3.32
N VAL A 347 31.42 8.36 4.01
CA VAL A 347 31.59 8.12 5.45
C VAL A 347 32.66 7.07 5.72
N LEU A 348 32.67 5.95 4.98
CA LEU A 348 33.58 4.83 5.21
C LEU A 348 35.05 5.21 5.05
N ILE A 349 35.41 5.91 3.97
CA ILE A 349 36.80 6.20 3.62
C ILE A 349 37.46 7.11 4.67
N PRO A 350 36.87 8.26 5.07
CA PRO A 350 37.45 9.09 6.12
C PRO A 350 37.67 8.33 7.43
N LEU A 351 36.72 7.49 7.84
CA LEU A 351 36.85 6.71 9.07
C LEU A 351 37.99 5.70 8.98
N TRP A 352 38.18 5.06 7.83
CA TRP A 352 39.30 4.13 7.63
C TRP A 352 40.64 4.86 7.59
N VAL A 353 40.72 6.03 6.95
CA VAL A 353 41.99 6.74 6.76
C VAL A 353 42.45 7.48 8.02
N LEU A 354 41.53 8.10 8.75
CA LEU A 354 41.86 9.06 9.80
C LEU A 354 41.87 8.45 11.22
N SER A 355 41.13 7.37 11.44
CA SER A 355 40.86 6.90 12.80
C SER A 355 41.98 6.01 13.39
N PRO A 356 42.36 6.19 14.66
CA PRO A 356 43.06 5.17 15.42
C PRO A 356 42.13 3.96 15.64
N ARG A 357 42.65 2.74 15.39
CA ARG A 357 41.83 1.52 15.32
C ARG A 357 42.04 0.62 16.53
N ASN A 358 40.95 0.06 17.05
CA ASN A 358 40.96 -1.09 17.94
C ASN A 358 41.64 -2.29 17.27
N THR A 359 42.18 -3.21 18.05
CA THR A 359 42.72 -4.46 17.52
C THR A 359 41.58 -5.43 17.16
N ALA A 360 41.81 -6.31 16.19
CA ALA A 360 40.82 -7.29 15.78
C ALA A 360 40.37 -8.19 16.95
N GLY A 361 41.28 -8.54 17.87
CA GLY A 361 40.93 -9.29 19.08
C GLY A 361 39.84 -8.57 19.89
N VAL A 362 40.03 -7.27 20.18
CA VAL A 362 39.04 -6.47 20.91
C VAL A 362 37.72 -6.41 20.12
N VAL A 363 37.77 -6.13 18.82
CA VAL A 363 36.55 -5.98 18.00
C VAL A 363 35.71 -7.26 17.95
N PHE A 364 36.33 -8.42 17.80
CA PHE A 364 35.59 -9.68 17.59
C PHE A 364 35.35 -10.50 18.86
N THR A 365 36.02 -10.18 19.99
CA THR A 365 35.89 -10.97 21.22
C THR A 365 35.48 -10.17 22.46
N ARG A 366 35.48 -8.83 22.42
CA ARG A 366 35.04 -8.02 23.57
C ARG A 366 33.52 -7.91 23.61
N PHE A 367 32.93 -8.66 24.53
CA PHE A 367 31.54 -8.50 24.91
C PHE A 367 31.44 -7.68 26.20
N ASP A 368 30.51 -6.74 26.24
CA ASP A 368 30.24 -5.90 27.40
C ASP A 368 28.77 -6.07 27.83
N ASN A 369 28.50 -5.99 29.14
CA ASN A 369 27.15 -6.05 29.72
C ASN A 369 26.94 -4.83 30.61
N LEU A 370 26.88 -3.66 29.98
CA LEU A 370 26.70 -2.39 30.65
C LEU A 370 25.25 -2.18 31.10
N GLY A 371 24.30 -2.92 30.51
CA GLY A 371 22.90 -2.94 30.94
C GLY A 371 22.64 -3.69 32.25
N GLY A 372 23.63 -4.39 32.83
CA GLY A 372 23.53 -5.02 34.15
C GLY A 372 22.79 -6.35 34.20
N TRP A 373 22.59 -7.02 33.06
CA TRP A 373 21.84 -8.28 33.00
C TRP A 373 22.53 -9.42 33.76
N PRO A 374 21.79 -10.45 34.24
CA PRO A 374 22.38 -11.53 35.03
C PRO A 374 23.46 -12.35 34.29
N THR A 375 23.42 -12.38 32.95
CA THR A 375 24.41 -13.07 32.13
C THR A 375 24.74 -12.27 30.88
N GLN A 376 25.97 -12.44 30.37
CA GLN A 376 26.39 -11.85 29.10
C GLN A 376 25.52 -12.32 27.92
N GLY A 377 25.03 -13.57 27.97
CA GLY A 377 24.14 -14.11 26.95
C GLY A 377 22.82 -13.33 26.87
N VAL A 378 22.15 -13.10 28.00
CA VAL A 378 20.90 -12.30 28.04
C VAL A 378 21.16 -10.87 27.62
N SER A 379 22.26 -10.27 28.08
CA SER A 379 22.69 -8.94 27.63
C SER A 379 22.79 -8.89 26.10
N PHE A 380 23.56 -9.79 25.49
CA PHE A 380 23.70 -9.87 24.04
C PHE A 380 22.35 -9.97 23.31
N MET A 381 21.39 -10.76 23.82
CA MET A 381 20.04 -10.87 23.22
C MET A 381 19.28 -9.53 23.24
N VAL A 382 19.39 -8.78 24.34
CA VAL A 382 18.77 -7.45 24.47
C VAL A 382 19.41 -6.46 23.51
N GLY A 383 20.73 -6.54 23.26
CA GLY A 383 21.42 -5.63 22.35
C GLY A 383 21.14 -5.84 20.86
N LEU A 384 20.49 -6.95 20.47
CA LEU A 384 20.18 -7.24 19.06
C LEU A 384 19.28 -6.18 18.39
N LEU A 385 18.64 -5.31 19.19
CA LEU A 385 17.84 -4.16 18.75
C LEU A 385 18.53 -3.27 17.72
N THR A 386 19.84 -3.01 17.86
CA THR A 386 20.64 -2.25 16.88
C THR A 386 20.50 -2.86 15.48
N SER A 387 20.70 -4.17 15.40
CA SER A 387 20.66 -4.92 14.14
C SER A 387 19.24 -5.07 13.61
N VAL A 388 18.27 -5.28 14.50
CA VAL A 388 16.85 -5.38 14.15
C VAL A 388 16.39 -4.11 13.46
N TYR A 389 16.68 -2.94 14.03
CA TYR A 389 16.27 -1.66 13.41
C TYR A 389 16.95 -1.42 12.06
N GLY A 390 18.24 -1.77 11.93
CA GLY A 390 18.96 -1.57 10.67
C GLY A 390 18.44 -2.40 9.50
N LEU A 391 17.85 -3.58 9.74
CA LEU A 391 17.55 -4.57 8.69
C LEU A 391 16.06 -4.68 8.32
N LEU A 392 15.21 -3.79 8.84
CA LEU A 392 13.78 -3.76 8.52
C LEU A 392 13.50 -3.06 7.19
N GLY A 393 12.40 -3.45 6.52
CA GLY A 393 11.82 -2.70 5.39
C GLY A 393 12.23 -3.14 3.98
N ALA A 394 12.85 -4.32 3.79
CA ALA A 394 13.15 -4.84 2.44
C ALA A 394 11.89 -5.17 1.62
N ASP A 395 10.73 -5.27 2.27
CA ASP A 395 9.40 -5.46 1.72
C ASP A 395 8.65 -4.16 1.43
N SER A 396 9.26 -2.99 1.64
CA SER A 396 8.67 -1.66 1.38
C SER A 396 8.05 -1.52 -0.02
N ALA A 397 8.69 -2.09 -1.04
CA ALA A 397 8.19 -2.04 -2.41
C ALA A 397 6.88 -2.83 -2.63
N VAL A 398 6.49 -3.70 -1.69
CA VAL A 398 5.22 -4.45 -1.79
C VAL A 398 4.03 -3.49 -1.77
N HIS A 399 4.17 -2.32 -1.15
CA HIS A 399 3.12 -1.31 -1.04
C HIS A 399 2.83 -0.53 -2.33
N MET A 400 3.72 -0.62 -3.32
CA MET A 400 3.59 0.01 -4.63
C MET A 400 3.60 -1.03 -5.76
N SER A 401 3.23 -2.28 -5.45
CA SER A 401 3.26 -3.40 -6.37
C SER A 401 2.49 -3.16 -7.69
N GLU A 402 1.47 -2.32 -7.64
CA GLU A 402 0.64 -1.88 -8.75
C GLU A 402 1.42 -1.03 -9.76
N GLU A 403 2.48 -0.34 -9.32
CA GLU A 403 3.34 0.54 -10.12
C GLU A 403 4.60 -0.17 -10.66
N ILE A 404 4.77 -1.45 -10.34
CA ILE A 404 5.92 -2.28 -10.74
C ILE A 404 5.59 -3.09 -12.00
N ARG A 405 6.43 -2.99 -13.02
CA ARG A 405 6.34 -3.88 -14.19
C ARG A 405 6.71 -5.31 -13.81
N ASP A 406 5.81 -6.26 -14.09
CA ASP A 406 5.93 -7.66 -13.69
C ASP A 406 6.25 -7.86 -12.20
N ALA A 407 5.42 -7.25 -11.34
CA ALA A 407 5.56 -7.27 -9.89
C ALA A 407 5.78 -8.69 -9.32
N SER A 408 5.10 -9.70 -9.88
CA SER A 408 5.19 -11.10 -9.46
C SER A 408 6.60 -11.72 -9.51
N ILE A 409 7.53 -11.12 -10.26
CA ILE A 409 8.93 -11.53 -10.34
C ILE A 409 9.86 -10.44 -9.84
N VAL A 410 9.59 -9.18 -10.20
CA VAL A 410 10.48 -8.06 -9.86
C VAL A 410 10.50 -7.82 -8.36
N LEU A 411 9.35 -7.84 -7.70
CA LEU A 411 9.24 -7.56 -6.28
C LEU A 411 9.95 -8.62 -5.41
N PRO A 412 9.70 -9.94 -5.59
CA PRO A 412 10.46 -10.97 -4.86
C PRO A 412 11.97 -10.85 -5.05
N ARG A 413 12.45 -10.58 -6.28
CA ARG A 413 13.88 -10.42 -6.56
C ARG A 413 14.45 -9.18 -5.90
N ALA A 414 13.74 -8.06 -5.97
CA ALA A 414 14.19 -6.80 -5.38
C ALA A 414 14.25 -6.89 -3.87
N THR A 415 13.26 -7.49 -3.21
CA THR A 415 13.29 -7.75 -1.75
C THR A 415 14.50 -8.59 -1.34
N MET A 416 14.79 -9.68 -2.07
CA MET A 416 15.96 -10.53 -1.78
C MET A 416 17.29 -9.82 -2.01
N TRP A 417 17.44 -9.09 -3.12
CA TRP A 417 18.66 -8.34 -3.38
C TRP A 417 18.83 -7.17 -2.41
N SER A 418 17.74 -6.53 -1.98
CA SER A 418 17.79 -5.44 -1.00
C SER A 418 18.35 -5.92 0.33
N ILE A 419 17.83 -7.04 0.89
CA ILE A 419 18.35 -7.57 2.17
C ILE A 419 19.80 -8.04 2.06
N VAL A 420 20.22 -8.59 0.92
CA VAL A 420 21.61 -9.04 0.71
C VAL A 420 22.56 -7.85 0.63
N VAL A 421 22.25 -6.85 -0.22
CA VAL A 421 23.13 -5.69 -0.44
C VAL A 421 23.17 -4.81 0.80
N ASN A 422 22.02 -4.48 1.39
CA ASN A 422 21.95 -3.63 2.58
C ASN A 422 22.53 -4.32 3.80
N GLY A 423 22.33 -5.64 3.94
CA GLY A 423 22.97 -6.41 5.00
C GLY A 423 24.50 -6.38 4.87
N ALA A 424 25.05 -6.52 3.66
CA ALA A 424 26.49 -6.39 3.45
C ALA A 424 27.00 -4.98 3.82
N PHE A 425 26.31 -3.92 3.38
CA PHE A 425 26.70 -2.54 3.68
C PHE A 425 26.63 -2.25 5.18
N GLY A 426 25.55 -2.64 5.82
CA GLY A 426 25.38 -2.51 7.26
C GLY A 426 26.45 -3.26 8.05
N TRP A 427 26.80 -4.49 7.63
CA TRP A 427 27.81 -5.28 8.34
C TRP A 427 29.21 -4.68 8.20
N VAL A 428 29.58 -4.21 7.01
CA VAL A 428 30.84 -3.47 6.80
C VAL A 428 30.88 -2.21 7.66
N MET A 429 29.77 -1.48 7.75
CA MET A 429 29.69 -0.27 8.56
C MET A 429 29.78 -0.56 10.06
N VAL A 430 29.13 -1.62 10.55
CA VAL A 430 29.22 -2.05 11.96
C VAL A 430 30.63 -2.50 12.32
N ILE A 431 31.30 -3.26 11.46
CA ILE A 431 32.70 -3.64 11.66
C ILE A 431 33.56 -2.38 11.70
N THR A 432 33.37 -1.47 10.74
CA THR A 432 34.09 -0.18 10.70
C THR A 432 33.91 0.58 12.00
N PHE A 433 32.66 0.76 12.42
CA PHE A 433 32.32 1.42 13.67
C PHE A 433 33.01 0.75 14.87
N ALA A 434 32.98 -0.59 14.97
CA ALA A 434 33.62 -1.30 16.06
C ALA A 434 35.14 -1.09 16.11
N PHE A 435 35.79 -0.95 14.95
CA PHE A 435 37.22 -0.63 14.85
C PHE A 435 37.53 0.81 15.29
N ILE A 436 36.63 1.78 15.06
CA ILE A 436 36.89 3.20 15.36
C ILE A 436 36.29 3.70 16.67
N ALA A 437 35.38 2.95 17.28
CA ALA A 437 34.59 3.38 18.43
C ALA A 437 35.42 3.65 19.70
N GLY A 438 36.67 3.17 19.76
CA GLY A 438 37.48 3.24 20.97
C GLY A 438 36.91 2.35 22.07
N ASN A 439 36.96 2.83 23.33
CA ASN A 439 36.36 2.12 24.46
C ASN A 439 34.86 2.46 24.55
N PRO A 440 33.94 1.47 24.50
CA PRO A 440 32.50 1.72 24.57
C PRO A 440 32.06 2.58 25.76
N LEU A 441 32.72 2.44 26.92
CA LEU A 441 32.41 3.23 28.13
C LEU A 441 32.50 4.74 27.92
N ASP A 442 33.34 5.19 26.99
CA ASP A 442 33.60 6.61 26.76
C ASP A 442 32.53 7.28 25.88
N ILE A 443 31.75 6.47 25.13
CA ILE A 443 30.80 6.98 24.13
C ILE A 443 29.35 6.57 24.40
N VAL A 444 29.09 5.63 25.31
CA VAL A 444 27.72 5.22 25.66
C VAL A 444 26.95 6.31 26.42
N ASP A 445 27.66 7.15 27.20
CA ASP A 445 27.09 8.34 27.86
C ASP A 445 27.40 9.62 27.07
N SER A 446 27.26 9.53 25.74
CA SER A 446 27.53 10.64 24.84
C SER A 446 26.65 11.86 25.15
N GLN A 447 27.25 13.05 25.24
CA GLN A 447 26.51 14.30 25.35
C GLN A 447 25.59 14.56 24.15
N THR A 448 25.98 14.07 22.96
CA THR A 448 25.15 14.16 21.76
C THR A 448 23.92 13.26 21.83
N GLY A 449 23.95 12.25 22.70
CA GLY A 449 22.97 11.16 22.79
C GLY A 449 23.18 10.06 21.74
N TYR A 450 24.22 10.16 20.91
CA TYR A 450 24.51 9.23 19.81
C TYR A 450 25.99 8.83 19.82
N PRO A 451 26.33 7.62 20.28
CA PRO A 451 27.73 7.17 20.37
C PRO A 451 28.50 7.27 19.05
N PHE A 452 27.82 7.11 17.91
CA PHE A 452 28.47 7.19 16.60
C PHE A 452 28.97 8.59 16.25
N ILE A 453 28.32 9.66 16.72
CA ILE A 453 28.73 11.03 16.44
C ILE A 453 30.05 11.34 17.16
N ASP A 454 30.16 10.90 18.42
CA ASP A 454 31.39 11.04 19.20
C ASP A 454 32.51 10.19 18.61
N ALA A 455 32.23 8.95 18.19
CA ALA A 455 33.21 8.12 17.49
C ALA A 455 33.70 8.78 16.19
N PHE A 456 32.81 9.41 15.41
CA PHE A 456 33.18 10.11 14.19
C PHE A 456 34.04 11.35 14.50
N HIS A 457 33.70 12.10 15.56
CA HIS A 457 34.51 13.22 16.01
C HIS A 457 35.89 12.78 16.52
N ASN A 458 35.95 11.70 17.29
CA ASN A 458 37.20 11.14 17.78
C ASN A 458 38.07 10.61 16.63
N ALA A 459 37.45 10.01 15.61
CA ALA A 459 38.13 9.51 14.42
C ALA A 459 38.69 10.64 13.53
N THR A 460 37.95 11.74 13.37
CA THR A 460 38.33 12.82 12.45
C THR A 460 39.07 13.98 13.10
N GLY A 461 38.93 14.16 14.41
CA GLY A 461 39.40 15.34 15.14
C GLY A 461 38.75 16.66 14.67
N SER A 462 37.66 16.61 13.87
CA SER A 462 37.10 17.77 13.19
C SER A 462 35.58 17.83 13.30
N LYS A 463 35.06 18.88 13.97
CA LYS A 463 33.62 19.16 14.02
C LYS A 463 33.00 19.33 12.63
N VAL A 464 33.72 19.96 11.70
CA VAL A 464 33.26 20.15 10.32
C VAL A 464 33.19 18.81 9.58
N GLY A 465 34.25 18.00 9.68
CA GLY A 465 34.29 16.67 9.05
C GLY A 465 33.18 15.76 9.56
N THR A 466 33.01 15.68 10.88
CA THR A 466 31.89 14.95 11.49
C THR A 466 30.54 15.51 11.04
N SER A 467 30.39 16.83 10.97
CA SER A 467 29.12 17.44 10.59
C SER A 467 28.71 17.10 9.16
N VAL A 468 29.66 17.07 8.23
CA VAL A 468 29.42 16.66 6.84
C VAL A 468 28.99 15.19 6.77
N MET A 469 29.69 14.29 7.46
CA MET A 469 29.36 12.85 7.47
C MET A 469 27.98 12.57 8.07
N VAL A 470 27.65 13.19 9.21
CA VAL A 470 26.34 13.05 9.83
C VAL A 470 25.25 13.71 8.98
N GLY A 471 25.56 14.82 8.29
CA GLY A 471 24.66 15.47 7.35
C GLY A 471 24.23 14.54 6.20
N ILE A 472 25.16 13.76 5.64
CA ILE A 472 24.85 12.74 4.63
C ILE A 472 23.83 11.72 5.17
N MET A 473 24.05 11.22 6.39
CA MET A 473 23.15 10.25 7.03
C MET A 473 21.75 10.84 7.28
N ILE A 474 21.66 12.10 7.68
CA ILE A 474 20.40 12.80 7.90
C ILE A 474 19.62 12.94 6.59
N VAL A 475 20.28 13.33 5.49
CA VAL A 475 19.63 13.47 4.19
C VAL A 475 19.11 12.12 3.70
N ASN A 476 19.89 11.05 3.81
CA ASN A 476 19.46 9.71 3.41
C ASN A 476 18.27 9.20 4.24
N THR A 477 18.34 9.32 5.57
CA THR A 477 17.25 8.87 6.45
C THR A 477 15.97 9.71 6.25
N THR A 478 16.10 11.02 6.00
CA THR A 478 14.95 11.89 5.66
C THR A 478 14.30 11.47 4.35
N SER A 479 15.10 11.10 3.37
CA SER A 479 14.61 10.68 2.04
C SER A 479 13.78 9.40 2.12
N SER A 480 14.12 8.48 3.02
CA SER A 480 13.31 7.26 3.29
C SER A 480 11.88 7.56 3.74
N VAL A 481 11.65 8.70 4.41
CA VAL A 481 10.31 9.12 4.85
C VAL A 481 9.47 9.65 3.69
N ILE A 482 10.12 10.30 2.71
CA ILE A 482 9.47 10.80 1.49
C ILE A 482 8.93 9.64 0.66
N SER A 483 9.70 8.55 0.55
CA SER A 483 9.40 7.33 -0.21
C SER A 483 8.13 6.57 0.23
N THR A 484 7.54 6.90 1.38
CA THR A 484 6.42 6.14 1.98
C THR A 484 5.01 6.60 1.54
N LEU A 485 4.89 7.69 0.76
CA LEU A 485 3.58 8.21 0.34
C LEU A 485 3.19 7.75 -1.07
N ALA A 486 2.05 7.05 -1.19
CA ALA A 486 1.49 6.59 -2.47
C ALA A 486 0.43 7.58 -3.03
N THR A 487 0.30 7.62 -4.36
CA THR A 487 -0.57 8.55 -5.11
C THR A 487 -2.01 8.04 -5.29
N VAL A 488 -3.05 8.87 -5.08
CA VAL A 488 -4.46 8.57 -5.45
C VAL A 488 -5.32 9.83 -5.69
N LYS A 489 -5.69 10.08 -6.96
CA LYS A 489 -7.02 10.49 -7.54
C LYS A 489 -6.79 11.12 -8.94
N PRO A 490 -7.68 10.93 -9.92
CA PRO A 490 -7.64 11.73 -11.15
C PRO A 490 -7.98 13.20 -10.84
N GLY A 491 -7.03 14.11 -11.04
CA GLY A 491 -7.18 15.57 -10.82
C GLY A 491 -6.27 16.16 -9.73
N TRP A 492 -5.87 15.36 -8.74
CA TRP A 492 -4.82 15.68 -7.76
C TRP A 492 -3.87 14.47 -7.70
N ASN A 493 -2.57 14.68 -7.94
CA ASN A 493 -1.62 13.56 -8.01
C ASN A 493 -1.43 12.80 -6.68
N ILE A 494 -2.05 13.21 -5.56
CA ILE A 494 -1.95 12.57 -4.23
C ILE A 494 -3.26 12.69 -3.42
N PRO A 495 -3.53 11.78 -2.47
CA PRO A 495 -4.71 11.83 -1.60
C PRO A 495 -4.48 12.79 -0.43
N LEU A 496 -4.46 14.11 -0.72
CA LEU A 496 -4.02 15.14 0.23
C LEU A 496 -4.71 15.06 1.60
N ASN A 497 -6.02 14.81 1.66
CA ASN A 497 -6.74 14.69 2.93
C ASN A 497 -6.22 13.53 3.79
N ALA A 498 -5.91 12.38 3.20
CA ALA A 498 -5.35 11.25 3.93
C ALA A 498 -3.94 11.59 4.44
N VAL A 499 -3.13 12.24 3.61
CA VAL A 499 -1.79 12.71 3.97
C VAL A 499 -1.85 13.69 5.14
N LEU A 500 -2.77 14.66 5.11
CA LEU A 500 -2.96 15.64 6.19
C LEU A 500 -3.44 14.97 7.48
N VAL A 501 -4.32 13.97 7.41
CA VAL A 501 -4.74 13.21 8.60
C VAL A 501 -3.54 12.47 9.20
N THR A 502 -2.75 11.77 8.38
CA THR A 502 -1.53 11.09 8.87
C THR A 502 -0.54 12.07 9.50
N PHE A 503 -0.33 13.25 8.88
CA PHE A 503 0.48 14.32 9.44
C PHE A 503 -0.03 14.78 10.80
N CYS A 504 -1.33 15.07 10.91
CA CYS A 504 -1.94 15.50 12.17
C CYS A 504 -1.76 14.43 13.27
N CYS A 505 -1.99 13.15 12.95
CA CYS A 505 -1.77 12.05 13.88
C CYS A 505 -0.31 11.97 14.33
N THR A 506 0.66 12.01 13.40
CA THR A 506 2.09 11.97 13.73
C THR A 506 2.52 13.19 14.55
N ALA A 507 2.03 14.39 14.22
CA ALA A 507 2.29 15.61 14.96
C ALA A 507 1.75 15.50 16.41
N LEU A 508 0.52 15.03 16.59
CA LEU A 508 -0.06 14.80 17.91
C LEU A 508 0.70 13.74 18.72
N LEU A 509 1.10 12.64 18.10
CA LEU A 509 1.93 11.62 18.76
C LEU A 509 3.29 12.17 19.18
N SER A 510 3.89 13.07 18.40
CA SER A 510 5.17 13.70 18.74
C SER A 510 5.08 14.65 19.95
N LEU A 511 3.88 15.16 20.28
CA LEU A 511 3.67 15.99 21.49
C LEU A 511 3.85 15.19 22.78
N ILE A 512 3.67 13.86 22.75
CA ILE A 512 3.89 12.97 23.91
C ILE A 512 5.30 13.16 24.48
N ASN A 513 6.29 13.40 23.61
CA ASN A 513 7.68 13.59 23.99
C ASN A 513 7.88 14.79 24.96
N ILE A 514 7.02 15.81 24.92
CA ILE A 514 7.09 16.96 25.84
C ILE A 514 6.86 16.48 27.29
N GLY A 515 5.82 15.66 27.49
CA GLY A 515 5.46 15.14 28.81
C GLY A 515 6.31 13.95 29.25
N SER A 516 6.58 13.00 28.36
CA SER A 516 7.28 11.76 28.69
C SER A 516 8.04 11.15 27.51
N THR A 517 9.36 11.08 27.65
CA THR A 517 10.23 10.35 26.71
C THR A 517 9.99 8.83 26.79
N ALA A 518 9.67 8.29 27.96
CA ALA A 518 9.35 6.88 28.13
C ALA A 518 8.08 6.50 27.34
N ALA A 519 7.04 7.33 27.41
CA ALA A 519 5.82 7.10 26.63
C ALA A 519 6.07 7.24 25.12
N PHE A 520 6.83 8.25 24.69
CA PHE A 520 7.19 8.43 23.29
C PHE A 520 8.02 7.26 22.74
N ASN A 521 8.99 6.76 23.50
CA ASN A 521 9.80 5.60 23.14
C ASN A 521 8.98 4.31 23.10
N ALA A 522 7.99 4.15 23.98
CA ALA A 522 7.09 3.01 23.98
C ALA A 522 6.22 2.97 22.70
N VAL A 523 5.70 4.12 22.26
CA VAL A 523 4.97 4.24 20.99
C VAL A 523 5.90 3.97 19.80
N SER A 524 7.12 4.51 19.81
CA SER A 524 8.09 4.32 18.71
C SER A 524 8.53 2.86 18.57
N SER A 525 8.78 2.16 19.68
CA SER A 525 9.17 0.74 19.68
C SER A 525 8.01 -0.20 19.33
N MET A 526 6.76 0.21 19.59
CA MET A 526 5.56 -0.53 19.18
C MET A 526 5.48 -0.75 17.67
N GLY A 527 5.88 0.22 16.84
CA GLY A 527 5.85 0.07 15.38
C GLY A 527 6.67 -1.12 14.87
N THR A 528 7.88 -1.30 15.43
CA THR A 528 8.71 -2.47 15.12
C THR A 528 8.05 -3.77 15.59
N ASN A 529 7.52 -3.78 16.80
CA ASN A 529 6.88 -4.98 17.33
C ASN A 529 5.62 -5.38 16.54
N ALA A 530 4.80 -4.40 16.14
CA ALA A 530 3.64 -4.61 15.28
C ALA A 530 4.07 -5.24 13.95
N LEU A 531 5.15 -4.74 13.33
CA LEU A 531 5.69 -5.26 12.09
C LEU A 531 6.19 -6.71 12.21
N LEU A 532 6.96 -7.04 13.25
CA LEU A 532 7.35 -8.45 13.48
C LEU A 532 6.13 -9.34 13.74
N THR A 533 5.12 -8.83 14.44
CA THR A 533 3.88 -9.57 14.71
C THR A 533 3.13 -9.88 13.41
N THR A 534 3.06 -8.93 12.46
CA THR A 534 2.44 -9.20 11.15
C THR A 534 3.21 -10.23 10.34
N TYR A 535 4.55 -10.23 10.41
CA TYR A 535 5.38 -11.26 9.78
C TYR A 535 5.15 -12.65 10.40
N ILE A 536 5.11 -12.74 11.74
CA ILE A 536 4.83 -14.00 12.46
C ILE A 536 3.47 -14.56 12.05
N ILE A 537 2.42 -13.73 12.03
CA ILE A 537 1.07 -14.17 11.65
C ILE A 537 1.05 -14.63 10.19
N SER A 538 1.62 -13.83 9.27
CA SER A 538 1.60 -14.12 7.83
C SER A 538 2.36 -15.39 7.48
N ILE A 539 3.58 -15.53 7.99
CA ILE A 539 4.41 -16.73 7.80
C ILE A 539 3.76 -17.93 8.50
N GLY A 540 3.18 -17.73 9.69
CA GLY A 540 2.41 -18.74 10.41
C GLY A 540 1.26 -19.32 9.58
N CYS A 541 0.47 -18.46 8.93
CA CYS A 541 -0.60 -18.90 8.02
C CYS A 541 -0.07 -19.76 6.86
N VAL A 542 1.07 -19.38 6.26
CA VAL A 542 1.69 -20.16 5.18
C VAL A 542 2.22 -21.50 5.69
N VAL A 543 2.87 -21.54 6.85
CA VAL A 543 3.31 -22.78 7.49
C VAL A 543 2.14 -23.71 7.76
N VAL A 544 1.04 -23.21 8.35
CA VAL A 544 -0.16 -24.00 8.62
C VAL A 544 -0.74 -24.59 7.32
N ARG A 545 -0.81 -23.81 6.24
CA ARG A 545 -1.26 -24.32 4.93
C ARG A 545 -0.34 -25.42 4.40
N ARG A 546 0.98 -25.22 4.47
CA ARG A 546 1.97 -26.22 4.04
C ARG A 546 1.89 -27.52 4.86
N LEU A 547 1.79 -27.42 6.19
CA LEU A 547 1.65 -28.59 7.08
C LEU A 547 0.35 -29.35 6.84
N ARG A 548 -0.73 -28.64 6.47
CA ARG A 548 -2.02 -29.26 6.10
C ARG A 548 -2.08 -29.72 4.65
N SER A 549 -0.98 -29.67 3.90
CA SER A 549 -0.92 -29.99 2.47
C SER A 549 -1.94 -29.23 1.61
N LEU A 550 -2.34 -28.03 2.05
CA LEU A 550 -3.24 -27.17 1.29
C LEU A 550 -2.45 -26.42 0.22
N PRO A 551 -2.95 -26.33 -1.03
CA PRO A 551 -2.25 -25.60 -2.08
C PRO A 551 -2.13 -24.12 -1.70
N LEU A 552 -0.95 -23.55 -1.91
CA LEU A 552 -0.78 -22.10 -1.92
C LEU A 552 -1.27 -21.55 -3.27
N PRO A 553 -1.79 -20.32 -3.34
CA PRO A 553 -2.21 -19.76 -4.63
C PRO A 553 -1.04 -19.65 -5.62
N ALA A 554 -1.38 -19.49 -6.90
CA ALA A 554 -0.40 -19.44 -7.98
C ALA A 554 0.62 -18.32 -7.76
N ARG A 555 1.90 -18.64 -8.01
CA ARG A 555 3.03 -17.72 -7.82
C ARG A 555 4.14 -18.03 -8.83
N ARG A 556 4.81 -17.01 -9.31
CA ARG A 556 5.90 -17.11 -10.30
C ARG A 556 7.28 -17.18 -9.64
N TRP A 557 7.39 -16.65 -8.43
CA TRP A 557 8.55 -16.86 -7.56
C TRP A 557 8.16 -17.79 -6.40
N SER A 558 8.94 -18.84 -6.18
CA SER A 558 8.61 -19.91 -5.24
C SER A 558 9.85 -20.43 -4.54
N LEU A 559 9.72 -20.73 -3.25
CA LEU A 559 10.75 -21.42 -2.45
C LEU A 559 10.78 -22.93 -2.76
N GLY A 560 9.86 -23.42 -3.59
CA GLY A 560 9.79 -24.83 -3.99
C GLY A 560 9.65 -25.76 -2.78
N ARG A 561 10.47 -26.81 -2.77
CA ARG A 561 10.48 -27.83 -1.71
C ARG A 561 11.08 -27.33 -0.39
N ALA A 562 11.97 -26.35 -0.45
CA ALA A 562 12.58 -25.75 0.73
C ALA A 562 11.63 -24.81 1.50
N GLY A 563 10.48 -24.46 0.92
CA GLY A 563 9.57 -23.44 1.48
C GLY A 563 9.19 -23.67 2.93
N LEU A 564 8.76 -24.89 3.30
CA LEU A 564 8.37 -25.17 4.69
C LEU A 564 9.55 -24.98 5.65
N PHE A 565 10.74 -25.46 5.28
CA PHE A 565 11.95 -25.34 6.10
C PHE A 565 12.34 -23.87 6.30
N VAL A 566 12.36 -23.08 5.22
CA VAL A 566 12.66 -21.64 5.28
C VAL A 566 11.63 -20.91 6.14
N ASN A 567 10.34 -21.21 5.99
CA ASN A 567 9.29 -20.59 6.79
C ASN A 567 9.41 -20.93 8.29
N LEU A 568 9.80 -22.17 8.63
CA LEU A 568 10.01 -22.58 10.03
C LEU A 568 11.21 -21.87 10.66
N ILE A 569 12.33 -21.74 9.93
CA ILE A 569 13.49 -20.95 10.39
C ILE A 569 13.08 -19.50 10.61
N ALA A 570 12.35 -18.90 9.66
CA ALA A 570 11.88 -17.52 9.77
C ALA A 570 11.00 -17.32 11.01
N LEU A 571 10.07 -18.24 11.29
CA LEU A 571 9.25 -18.16 12.50
C LEU A 571 10.05 -18.32 13.78
N ALA A 572 10.98 -19.28 13.85
CA ALA A 572 11.82 -19.48 15.02
C ALA A 572 12.66 -18.23 15.31
N PHE A 573 13.26 -17.64 14.27
CA PHE A 573 14.00 -16.39 14.37
C PHE A 573 13.12 -15.22 14.80
N LEU A 574 11.96 -15.02 14.17
CA LEU A 574 11.06 -13.93 14.50
C LEU A 574 10.52 -14.03 15.93
N LEU A 575 10.12 -15.22 16.38
CA LEU A 575 9.65 -15.44 17.75
C LEU A 575 10.75 -15.13 18.78
N TRP A 576 11.97 -15.53 18.49
CA TRP A 576 13.12 -15.24 19.34
C TRP A 576 13.38 -13.74 19.46
N ILE A 577 13.48 -13.02 18.34
CA ILE A 577 13.66 -11.55 18.36
C ILE A 577 12.47 -10.84 19.01
N TRP A 578 11.25 -11.26 18.69
CA TRP A 578 10.01 -10.67 19.20
C TRP A 578 9.93 -10.68 20.73
N VAL A 579 10.41 -11.73 21.39
CA VAL A 579 10.47 -11.80 22.86
C VAL A 579 11.39 -10.72 23.44
N PHE A 580 12.61 -10.57 22.91
CA PHE A 580 13.60 -9.63 23.44
C PHE A 580 13.29 -8.16 23.09
N LEU A 581 12.43 -7.90 22.10
CA LEU A 581 11.93 -6.54 21.82
C LEU A 581 11.11 -5.92 22.96
N PHE A 582 10.60 -6.74 23.88
CA PHE A 582 9.89 -6.27 25.08
C PHE A 582 10.79 -6.04 26.28
N PHE A 583 12.07 -6.44 26.21
CA PHE A 583 12.97 -6.28 27.34
C PHE A 583 13.40 -4.81 27.49
N PRO A 584 13.58 -4.32 28.73
CA PRO A 584 14.21 -3.03 28.98
C PRO A 584 15.68 -3.04 28.56
N GLN A 585 16.31 -1.87 28.44
CA GLN A 585 17.73 -1.80 28.05
C GLN A 585 18.69 -1.92 29.23
N THR A 586 18.21 -1.67 30.44
CA THR A 586 19.02 -1.70 31.67
C THR A 586 18.26 -2.36 32.81
N THR A 587 19.00 -2.94 33.75
CA THR A 587 18.51 -3.44 35.04
C THR A 587 19.44 -2.93 36.17
N PRO A 588 18.92 -2.56 37.37
CA PRO A 588 17.53 -2.64 37.80
C PRO A 588 16.58 -1.73 37.02
N VAL A 589 15.37 -2.25 36.76
CA VAL A 589 14.36 -1.56 35.95
C VAL A 589 13.66 -0.50 36.79
N THR A 590 13.53 0.71 36.24
CA THR A 590 12.78 1.82 36.84
C THR A 590 11.61 2.19 35.94
N LEU A 591 10.73 3.08 36.40
CA LEU A 591 9.60 3.58 35.59
C LEU A 591 10.06 4.24 34.28
N SER A 592 11.22 4.89 34.27
CA SER A 592 11.77 5.57 33.10
C SER A 592 12.55 4.66 32.17
N THR A 593 13.10 3.54 32.68
CA THR A 593 13.88 2.58 31.88
C THR A 593 13.08 1.36 31.43
N MET A 594 11.88 1.16 31.97
CA MET A 594 10.97 0.09 31.56
C MET A 594 10.55 0.26 30.10
N ASN A 595 10.54 -0.86 29.38
CA ASN A 595 10.02 -0.93 28.03
C ASN A 595 8.48 -1.15 28.08
N TRP A 596 7.73 -0.05 28.08
CA TRP A 596 6.27 -0.08 28.17
C TRP A 596 5.56 -0.58 26.91
N ASN A 597 6.29 -0.91 25.84
CA ASN A 597 5.73 -1.50 24.62
C ASN A 597 4.90 -2.76 24.91
N ILE A 598 5.32 -3.59 25.89
CA ILE A 598 4.57 -4.80 26.27
C ILE A 598 3.13 -4.50 26.68
N LEU A 599 2.92 -3.44 27.45
CA LEU A 599 1.61 -3.03 27.92
C LEU A 599 0.76 -2.47 26.78
N ILE A 600 1.34 -1.57 25.98
CA ILE A 600 0.63 -0.92 24.86
C ILE A 600 0.25 -1.98 23.81
N ASN A 601 1.20 -2.82 23.40
CA ASN A 601 0.95 -3.85 22.40
C ASN A 601 -0.08 -4.88 22.89
N GLY A 602 0.05 -5.35 24.14
CA GLY A 602 -0.94 -6.25 24.74
C GLY A 602 -2.34 -5.64 24.76
N GLY A 603 -2.47 -4.38 25.17
CA GLY A 603 -3.75 -3.65 25.16
C GLY A 603 -4.36 -3.54 23.76
N VAL A 604 -3.56 -3.14 22.76
CA VAL A 604 -4.01 -3.05 21.36
C VAL A 604 -4.47 -4.40 20.83
N MET A 605 -3.72 -5.48 21.11
CA MET A 605 -4.09 -6.83 20.68
C MET A 605 -5.38 -7.31 21.33
N ILE A 606 -5.57 -7.06 22.63
CA ILE A 606 -6.81 -7.38 23.35
C ILE A 606 -8.00 -6.63 22.73
N LEU A 607 -7.86 -5.33 22.48
CA LEU A 607 -8.91 -4.52 21.86
C LEU A 607 -9.23 -4.97 20.44
N ALA A 608 -8.21 -5.29 19.63
CA ALA A 608 -8.38 -5.79 18.27
C ALA A 608 -9.11 -7.14 18.24
N LEU A 609 -8.76 -8.06 19.14
CA LEU A 609 -9.44 -9.34 19.29
C LEU A 609 -10.88 -9.14 19.77
N ALA A 610 -11.11 -8.29 20.78
CA ALA A 610 -12.44 -7.98 21.27
C ALA A 610 -13.32 -7.39 20.16
N TYR A 611 -12.82 -6.40 19.42
CA TYR A 611 -13.51 -5.84 18.26
C TYR A 611 -13.84 -6.90 17.21
N TYR A 612 -12.88 -7.76 16.87
CA TYR A 612 -13.09 -8.84 15.90
C TYR A 612 -14.18 -9.81 16.35
N TYR A 613 -14.15 -10.28 17.61
CA TYR A 613 -15.14 -11.24 18.10
C TYR A 613 -16.53 -10.64 18.34
N LEU A 614 -16.61 -9.38 18.77
CA LEU A 614 -17.87 -8.70 19.06
C LEU A 614 -18.57 -8.20 17.78
N HIS A 615 -17.80 -7.71 16.80
CA HIS A 615 -18.35 -7.03 15.63
C HIS A 615 -17.68 -7.49 14.32
N GLY A 616 -16.36 -7.44 14.23
CA GLY A 616 -15.62 -7.65 12.97
C GLY A 616 -15.92 -9.00 12.29
N LYS A 617 -16.10 -10.09 13.03
CA LYS A 617 -16.42 -11.42 12.48
C LYS A 617 -17.78 -11.46 11.75
N ARG A 618 -18.70 -10.54 12.09
CA ARG A 618 -20.05 -10.48 11.49
C ARG A 618 -20.05 -9.69 10.17
N GLU A 619 -19.16 -8.71 10.04
CA GLU A 619 -19.12 -7.81 8.87
C GLU A 619 -17.93 -8.07 7.92
N TYR A 620 -16.85 -8.67 8.43
CA TYR A 620 -15.63 -8.89 7.65
C TYR A 620 -15.86 -9.91 6.54
N THR A 621 -15.86 -9.42 5.30
CA THR A 621 -15.85 -10.24 4.10
C THR A 621 -14.43 -10.29 3.56
N GLY A 622 -13.79 -11.47 3.63
CA GLY A 622 -12.42 -11.65 3.16
C GLY A 622 -12.28 -11.38 1.65
N PRO A 623 -11.15 -10.80 1.18
CA PRO A 623 -10.96 -10.43 -0.23
C PRO A 623 -11.10 -11.59 -1.24
N VAL A 624 -10.96 -12.83 -0.78
CA VAL A 624 -11.03 -14.05 -1.61
C VAL A 624 -12.47 -14.54 -1.81
N ALA A 625 -13.46 -14.00 -1.07
CA ALA A 625 -14.86 -14.37 -1.27
C ALA A 625 -15.46 -13.86 -2.60
N LEU A 626 -14.75 -13.00 -3.33
CA LEU A 626 -15.24 -12.35 -4.56
C LEU A 626 -14.58 -12.85 -5.86
N VAL A 627 -13.56 -13.71 -5.78
CA VAL A 627 -13.04 -14.43 -6.95
C VAL A 627 -13.58 -15.84 -6.88
N LYS A 628 -14.77 -16.06 -7.45
CA LYS A 628 -15.30 -17.41 -7.64
C LYS A 628 -14.26 -18.22 -8.43
N ASP A 629 -13.78 -19.28 -7.81
CA ASP A 629 -13.11 -20.38 -8.51
C ASP A 629 -14.10 -20.91 -9.56
N ASN A 630 -13.92 -20.52 -10.81
CA ASN A 630 -14.51 -21.20 -11.95
C ASN A 630 -13.68 -22.47 -12.19
N THR A 631 -13.89 -23.49 -11.36
CA THR A 631 -13.57 -24.88 -11.72
C THR A 631 -14.69 -25.47 -12.55
#